data_AF-A0A9D4SPD9-F1
#
_entry.id   AF-A0A9D4SPD9-F1
#
_cell.length_a   1.000
_cell.length_b   1.000
_cell.length_c   1.000
_cell.angle_alpha   90.00
_cell.angle_beta   90.00
_cell.angle_gamma   90.00
#
_symmetry.space_group_name_H-M   'P 1'
#
loop_
_entity.id
_entity.type
_entity.pdbx_description
1 polymer ?
#
loop_
_entity_poly.entity_id
_entity_poly.type
_entity_poly.pdbx_seq_one_letter_code
_entity_poly.pdbx_strand_id
1 'polypeptide(L)'
;MDPMIASLQGHMERRLQKWAKLVNASLNASVDPCDDFYSYVCGGWISNHTLPPSSSSYGIYDMLRDELQATLKAVPTEPDRRDILLEILNASGFSQWPITNASSMQLKNVTQVLEVTGPGPILNLDIERDVLVLNTYAIQIDQPKFLKLGRKQLTDPYTGKNENITEAYKKLLEVAVKFVQPNITDSELTTVVCDIMVLERISLM
;
A
#
# COMPACT_ATOMS: atom_id res chain seq x y z
N MET A 1 46.05 13.81 10.89
CA MET A 1 44.79 13.04 10.84
C MET A 1 43.96 13.66 9.73
N ASP A 2 43.46 12.87 8.78
CA ASP A 2 42.71 13.39 7.63
C ASP A 2 41.41 14.08 8.09
N PRO A 3 41.15 15.35 7.72
CA PRO A 3 39.93 16.07 8.09
C PRO A 3 38.64 15.38 7.61
N MET A 4 38.69 14.59 6.53
CA MET A 4 37.57 13.77 6.07
C MET A 4 37.29 12.62 7.04
N ILE A 5 38.34 11.97 7.56
CA ILE A 5 38.22 10.89 8.56
C ILE A 5 37.70 11.43 9.89
N ALA A 6 38.19 12.58 10.34
CA ALA A 6 37.71 13.23 11.57
C ALA A 6 36.23 13.66 11.47
N SER A 7 35.81 14.16 10.30
CA SER A 7 34.39 14.47 10.04
C SER A 7 33.51 13.22 10.07
N LEU A 8 33.92 12.16 9.39
CA LEU A 8 33.18 10.88 9.37
C LEU A 8 33.05 10.25 10.77
N GLN A 9 34.11 10.31 11.58
CA GLN A 9 34.09 9.85 12.97
C GLN A 9 33.10 10.67 13.82
N GLY A 10 33.12 12.00 13.72
CA GLY A 10 32.17 12.86 14.43
C GLY A 10 30.71 12.65 14.01
N HIS A 11 30.45 12.36 12.73
CA HIS A 11 29.11 11.99 12.27
C HIS A 11 28.64 10.64 12.83
N MET A 12 29.52 9.63 12.85
CA MET A 12 29.22 8.31 13.40
C MET A 12 28.89 8.38 14.90
N GLU A 13 29.71 9.09 15.68
CA GLU A 13 29.49 9.27 17.13
C GLU A 13 28.15 9.92 17.43
N ARG A 14 27.76 10.97 16.69
CA ARG A 14 26.45 11.62 16.86
C ARG A 14 25.28 10.66 16.61
N ARG A 15 25.39 9.80 15.59
CA ARG A 15 24.35 8.79 15.31
C ARG A 15 24.27 7.75 16.43
N LEU A 16 25.41 7.23 16.89
CA LEU A 16 25.45 6.27 18.00
C LEU A 16 24.81 6.83 19.27
N GLN A 17 25.12 8.09 19.61
CA GLN A 17 24.54 8.76 20.78
C GLN A 17 23.02 8.95 20.63
N LYS A 18 22.53 9.30 19.43
CA LYS A 18 21.08 9.40 19.16
C LYS A 18 20.39 8.05 19.41
N TRP A 19 20.95 6.96 18.88
CA TRP A 19 20.38 5.62 19.03
C TRP A 19 20.45 5.11 20.47
N ALA A 20 21.55 5.33 21.18
CA ALA A 20 21.68 4.96 22.59
C ALA A 20 20.60 5.64 23.45
N LYS A 21 20.35 6.93 23.22
CA LYS A 21 19.27 7.66 23.91
C LYS A 21 17.89 7.10 23.59
N LEU A 22 17.62 6.80 22.32
CA LEU A 22 16.34 6.22 21.90
C LEU A 22 16.09 4.85 22.54
N VAL A 23 17.10 3.97 22.54
CA VAL A 23 17.02 2.66 23.20
C VAL A 23 16.71 2.84 24.67
N ASN A 24 17.48 3.67 25.38
CA ASN A 24 17.29 3.89 26.81
C ASN A 24 15.90 4.47 27.13
N ALA A 25 15.38 5.38 26.30
CA ALA A 25 14.03 5.93 26.46
C ALA A 25 12.90 4.94 26.13
N SER A 26 13.21 3.87 25.41
CA SER A 26 12.24 2.83 25.03
C SER A 26 12.04 1.77 26.13
N LEU A 27 13.04 1.61 27.00
CA LEU A 27 13.02 0.62 28.08
C LEU A 27 12.01 0.99 29.18
N ASN A 28 11.32 -0.03 29.71
CA ASN A 28 10.52 0.02 30.92
C ASN A 28 11.12 -0.92 31.97
N ALA A 29 11.99 -0.37 32.83
CA ALA A 29 12.70 -1.14 33.85
C ALA A 29 11.82 -1.71 34.98
N SER A 30 10.52 -1.36 35.01
CA SER A 30 9.56 -1.90 35.97
C SER A 30 9.02 -3.29 35.60
N VAL A 31 9.31 -3.78 34.39
CA VAL A 31 8.93 -5.11 33.89
C VAL A 31 10.14 -6.03 33.91
N ASP A 32 9.98 -7.27 34.35
CA ASP A 32 11.07 -8.25 34.25
C ASP A 32 11.25 -8.69 32.79
N PRO A 33 12.44 -8.52 32.18
CA PRO A 33 12.70 -8.99 30.81
C PRO A 33 12.55 -10.50 30.63
N CYS A 34 12.63 -11.30 31.69
CA CYS A 34 12.44 -12.75 31.64
C CYS A 34 10.96 -13.15 31.52
N ASP A 35 10.05 -12.26 31.96
CA ASP A 35 8.60 -12.50 31.92
C ASP A 35 7.96 -11.89 30.66
N ASP A 36 8.27 -10.63 30.35
CA ASP A 36 7.78 -9.94 29.15
C ASP A 36 8.85 -9.02 28.57
N PHE A 37 9.70 -9.62 27.74
CA PHE A 37 10.78 -8.90 27.07
C PHE A 37 10.27 -7.76 26.17
N TYR A 38 9.09 -7.90 25.56
CA TYR A 38 8.53 -6.85 24.69
C TYR A 38 8.14 -5.61 25.49
N SER A 39 7.40 -5.79 26.59
CA SER A 39 7.04 -4.68 27.47
C SER A 39 8.27 -4.07 28.14
N TYR A 40 9.29 -4.86 28.48
CA TYR A 40 10.56 -4.34 28.98
C TYR A 40 11.28 -3.47 27.95
N VAL A 41 11.43 -3.89 26.69
CA VAL A 41 12.22 -3.13 25.70
C VAL A 41 11.45 -2.03 24.98
N CYS A 42 10.11 -2.13 24.89
CA CYS A 42 9.26 -1.19 24.16
C CYS A 42 8.29 -0.39 25.06
N GLY A 43 8.10 -0.77 26.32
CA GLY A 43 7.07 -0.16 27.17
C GLY A 43 7.27 1.34 27.41
N GLY A 44 8.52 1.81 27.48
CA GLY A 44 8.84 3.23 27.53
C GLY A 44 8.51 3.95 26.23
N TRP A 45 8.74 3.29 25.07
CA TRP A 45 8.38 3.83 23.77
C TRP A 45 6.86 3.98 23.64
N ILE A 46 6.09 2.95 23.98
CA ILE A 46 4.62 2.93 23.89
C ILE A 46 4.01 4.02 24.78
N SER A 47 4.60 4.24 25.95
CA SER A 47 4.14 5.27 26.89
C SER A 47 4.41 6.70 26.39
N ASN A 48 5.46 6.88 25.60
CA ASN A 48 5.92 8.20 25.13
C ASN A 48 5.51 8.54 23.69
N HIS A 49 4.96 7.58 22.93
CA HIS A 49 4.57 7.76 21.54
C HIS A 49 3.11 7.36 21.34
N THR A 50 2.28 8.33 20.99
CA THR A 50 0.89 8.09 20.62
C THR A 50 0.80 7.75 19.13
N LEU A 51 -0.13 6.86 18.78
CA LEU A 51 -0.45 6.57 17.39
C LEU A 51 -0.98 7.84 16.72
N PRO A 52 -0.30 8.38 15.68
CA PRO A 52 -0.79 9.55 14.98
C PRO A 52 -2.17 9.26 14.35
N PRO A 53 -3.12 10.22 14.33
CA PRO A 53 -4.48 9.99 13.82
C PRO A 53 -4.54 9.52 12.36
N SER A 54 -3.52 9.86 11.56
CA SER A 54 -3.40 9.48 10.15
C SER A 54 -2.80 8.08 9.94
N SER A 55 -2.41 7.39 11.02
CA SER A 55 -1.65 6.14 10.96
C SER A 55 -2.43 5.00 11.61
N SER A 56 -2.40 3.82 11.00
CA SER A 56 -2.97 2.59 11.59
C SER A 56 -1.95 1.81 12.44
N SER A 57 -0.67 2.13 12.30
CA SER A 57 0.45 1.63 13.11
C SER A 57 1.51 2.72 13.21
N TYR A 58 2.30 2.72 14.27
CA TYR A 58 3.45 3.60 14.39
C TYR A 58 4.57 2.90 15.16
N GLY A 59 5.79 3.03 14.66
CA GLY A 59 6.99 2.45 15.27
C GLY A 59 8.26 3.08 14.72
N ILE A 60 9.40 2.43 14.97
CA ILE A 60 10.71 2.94 14.55
C ILE A 60 10.82 3.09 13.02
N TYR A 61 10.23 2.17 12.24
CA TYR A 61 10.26 2.28 10.78
C TYR A 61 9.47 3.47 10.26
N ASP A 62 8.34 3.80 10.89
CA ASP A 62 7.53 4.96 10.52
C ASP A 62 8.27 6.25 10.87
N MET A 63 8.87 6.33 12.06
CA MET A 63 9.74 7.45 12.45
C MET A 63 10.90 7.65 11.46
N LEU A 64 11.56 6.57 11.02
CA LEU A 64 12.63 6.65 10.01
C LEU A 64 12.10 7.10 8.65
N ARG A 65 10.90 6.65 8.27
CA ARG A 65 10.24 7.08 7.04
C ARG A 65 9.88 8.56 7.09
N ASP A 66 9.43 9.06 8.24
CA ASP A 66 9.12 10.48 8.46
C ASP A 66 10.40 11.33 8.34
N GLU A 67 11.51 10.90 8.96
CA GLU A 67 12.82 11.56 8.84
C GLU A 67 13.33 11.56 7.39
N LEU A 68 13.21 10.43 6.69
CA LEU A 68 13.59 10.32 5.28
C LEU A 68 12.71 11.22 4.42
N GLN A 69 11.39 11.22 4.62
CA GLN A 69 10.47 12.04 3.84
C GLN A 69 10.71 13.53 4.08
N ALA A 70 10.99 13.94 5.32
CA ALA A 70 11.38 15.32 5.64
C ALA A 70 12.67 15.72 4.92
N THR A 71 13.67 14.82 4.90
CA THR A 71 14.93 15.03 4.16
C THR A 71 14.65 15.16 2.66
N LEU A 72 13.90 14.24 2.06
CA LEU A 72 13.53 14.27 0.64
C LEU A 72 12.72 15.53 0.28
N LYS A 73 11.83 15.99 1.16
CA LYS A 73 11.07 17.25 0.99
C LYS A 73 11.93 18.51 1.16
N ALA A 74 13.05 18.43 1.87
CA ALA A 74 14.01 19.52 2.03
C ALA A 74 15.07 19.54 0.90
N VAL A 75 15.18 18.46 0.13
CA VAL A 75 16.08 18.32 -1.03
C VAL A 75 15.66 19.07 -2.31
N PRO A 76 14.41 19.53 -2.56
CA PRO A 76 14.13 20.21 -3.82
C PRO A 76 14.72 21.63 -3.83
N THR A 77 15.95 21.71 -4.32
CA THR A 77 16.53 22.92 -4.93
C THR A 77 16.31 22.96 -6.44
N GLU A 78 15.64 21.97 -7.04
CA GLU A 78 15.41 21.87 -8.49
C GLU A 78 13.91 21.80 -8.83
N PRO A 79 13.47 22.48 -9.92
CA PRO A 79 12.10 22.43 -10.39
C PRO A 79 11.74 21.05 -10.96
N ASP A 80 10.46 20.69 -10.93
CA ASP A 80 9.94 19.46 -11.53
C ASP A 80 10.41 19.32 -13.00
N ARG A 81 11.20 18.27 -13.26
CA ARG A 81 11.75 17.97 -14.60
C ARG A 81 10.78 17.14 -15.44
N ARG A 82 9.69 17.78 -15.86
CA ARG A 82 8.67 17.17 -16.73
C ARG A 82 9.27 16.59 -18.02
N ASP A 83 10.34 17.20 -18.52
CA ASP A 83 11.11 16.75 -19.68
C ASP A 83 11.69 15.34 -19.47
N ILE A 84 12.31 15.08 -18.32
CA ILE A 84 12.87 13.76 -17.98
C ILE A 84 11.77 12.72 -17.84
N LEU A 85 10.66 13.07 -17.18
CA LEU A 85 9.51 12.17 -17.06
C LEU A 85 8.96 11.76 -18.43
N LEU A 86 8.85 12.71 -19.37
CA LEU A 86 8.39 12.44 -20.72
C LEU A 86 9.38 11.58 -21.51
N GLU A 87 10.69 11.77 -21.32
CA GLU A 87 11.72 10.91 -21.91
C GLU A 87 11.63 9.47 -21.40
N ILE A 88 11.45 9.28 -20.08
CA ILE A 88 11.24 7.97 -19.46
C ILE A 88 9.98 7.31 -20.00
N LEU A 89 8.86 8.05 -20.05
CA LEU A 89 7.60 7.52 -20.58
C LEU A 89 7.74 7.10 -22.04
N ASN A 90 8.46 7.89 -22.85
CA ASN A 90 8.70 7.54 -24.25
C ASN A 90 9.59 6.30 -24.38
N ALA A 91 10.70 6.23 -23.64
CA ALA A 91 11.59 5.06 -23.63
C ALA A 91 10.90 3.80 -23.11
N SER A 92 9.94 3.95 -22.20
CA SER A 92 9.17 2.85 -21.60
C SER A 92 7.93 2.45 -22.42
N GLY A 93 7.66 3.10 -23.56
CA GLY A 93 6.51 2.80 -24.42
C GLY A 93 5.16 3.39 -23.94
N PHE A 94 5.18 4.28 -22.95
CA PHE A 94 4.01 4.94 -22.36
C PHE A 94 3.84 6.39 -22.83
N SER A 95 4.33 6.74 -24.03
CA SER A 95 4.29 8.12 -24.56
C SER A 95 2.87 8.70 -24.70
N GLN A 96 1.85 7.85 -24.73
CA GLN A 96 0.44 8.24 -24.87
C GLN A 96 -0.28 8.45 -23.53
N TRP A 97 0.40 8.28 -22.40
CA TRP A 97 -0.18 8.46 -21.07
C TRP A 97 -0.04 9.93 -20.57
N PRO A 98 -1.05 10.49 -19.90
CA PRO A 98 -2.38 9.94 -19.67
C PRO A 98 -3.27 10.06 -20.91
N ILE A 99 -4.04 9.00 -21.20
CA ILE A 99 -5.02 8.99 -22.28
C ILE A 99 -6.19 9.88 -21.83
N THR A 100 -6.26 11.12 -22.33
CA THR A 100 -7.29 12.10 -21.95
C THR A 100 -8.52 12.08 -22.86
N ASN A 101 -8.45 11.35 -23.98
CA ASN A 101 -9.51 11.32 -24.98
C ASN A 101 -10.08 9.90 -25.15
N ALA A 102 -10.57 9.32 -24.05
CA ALA A 102 -11.38 8.12 -24.14
C ALA A 102 -12.78 8.53 -24.62
N SER A 103 -13.04 8.38 -25.93
CA SER A 103 -14.41 8.28 -26.43
C SER A 103 -15.14 7.24 -25.59
N SER A 104 -16.35 7.53 -25.11
CA SER A 104 -17.14 6.64 -24.26
C SER A 104 -17.31 5.27 -24.93
N MET A 105 -16.41 4.33 -24.66
CA MET A 105 -16.51 2.96 -25.15
C MET A 105 -17.68 2.31 -24.41
N GLN A 106 -18.82 2.17 -25.09
CA GLN A 106 -19.88 1.29 -24.65
C GLN A 106 -19.40 -0.16 -24.82
N LEU A 107 -18.81 -0.70 -23.76
CA LEU A 107 -18.42 -2.11 -23.67
C LEU A 107 -19.70 -2.94 -23.53
N LYS A 108 -19.99 -3.82 -24.50
CA LYS A 108 -21.26 -4.56 -24.54
C LYS A 108 -21.17 -5.96 -23.94
N ASN A 109 -19.97 -6.54 -23.87
CA ASN A 109 -19.76 -7.89 -23.33
C ASN A 109 -18.45 -8.00 -22.56
N VAL A 110 -18.34 -9.06 -21.76
CA VAL A 110 -17.19 -9.33 -20.88
C VAL A 110 -15.89 -9.47 -21.69
N THR A 111 -15.93 -10.03 -22.90
CA THR A 111 -14.75 -10.16 -23.76
C THR A 111 -14.17 -8.79 -24.12
N GLN A 112 -15.01 -7.82 -24.51
CA GLN A 112 -14.57 -6.46 -24.81
C GLN A 112 -14.02 -5.75 -23.58
N VAL A 113 -14.57 -6.03 -22.39
CA VAL A 113 -14.02 -5.52 -21.13
C VAL A 113 -12.62 -6.09 -20.92
N LEU A 114 -12.44 -7.41 -21.04
CA LEU A 114 -11.14 -8.07 -20.88
C LEU A 114 -10.11 -7.68 -21.94
N GLU A 115 -10.54 -7.38 -23.17
CA GLU A 115 -9.66 -6.84 -24.21
C GLU A 115 -9.09 -5.47 -23.82
N VAL A 116 -9.89 -4.65 -23.11
CA VAL A 116 -9.48 -3.30 -22.70
C VAL A 116 -8.74 -3.29 -21.36
N THR A 117 -9.25 -4.02 -20.36
CA THR A 117 -8.69 -4.04 -19.00
C THR A 117 -7.57 -5.06 -18.83
N GLY A 118 -7.43 -5.98 -19.78
CA GLY A 118 -6.65 -7.19 -19.60
C GLY A 118 -7.30 -8.15 -18.59
N PRO A 119 -6.65 -9.30 -18.33
CA PRO A 119 -7.14 -10.32 -17.39
C PRO A 119 -6.93 -9.96 -15.91
N GLY A 120 -6.25 -8.83 -15.62
CA GLY A 120 -5.91 -8.37 -14.26
C GLY A 120 -7.06 -8.37 -13.24
N PRO A 121 -8.31 -8.03 -13.61
CA PRO A 121 -9.45 -8.10 -12.69
C PRO A 121 -9.82 -9.51 -12.22
N ILE A 122 -9.43 -10.55 -12.95
CA ILE A 122 -9.79 -11.96 -12.68
C ILE A 122 -8.58 -12.77 -12.25
N LEU A 123 -7.40 -12.47 -12.79
CA LEU A 123 -6.14 -13.17 -12.52
C LEU A 123 -5.02 -12.17 -12.36
N ASN A 124 -4.16 -12.42 -11.37
CA ASN A 124 -2.88 -11.73 -11.28
C ASN A 124 -1.89 -12.45 -12.21
N LEU A 125 -1.39 -11.72 -13.21
CA LEU A 125 -0.40 -12.24 -14.17
C LEU A 125 0.88 -11.43 -14.05
N ASP A 126 1.96 -12.10 -13.66
CA ASP A 126 3.27 -11.48 -13.49
C ASP A 126 4.33 -12.26 -14.25
N ILE A 127 5.37 -11.56 -14.72
CA ILE A 127 6.58 -12.21 -15.24
C ILE A 127 7.63 -12.11 -14.15
N GLU A 128 7.88 -13.23 -13.50
CA GLU A 128 8.84 -13.30 -12.39
C GLU A 128 9.93 -14.33 -12.69
N ARG A 129 10.98 -14.31 -11.87
CA ARG A 129 12.04 -15.30 -11.96
C ARG A 129 11.47 -16.70 -11.67
N ASP A 130 11.86 -17.67 -12.47
CA ASP A 130 11.49 -19.06 -12.23
C ASP A 130 12.16 -19.55 -10.94
N VAL A 131 11.34 -20.09 -10.02
CA VAL A 131 11.78 -20.58 -8.71
C VAL A 131 12.59 -21.87 -8.78
N LEU A 132 12.43 -22.64 -9.86
CA LEU A 132 13.17 -23.87 -10.13
C LEU A 132 14.43 -23.60 -10.96
N VAL A 133 14.39 -22.57 -11.82
CA VAL A 133 15.53 -22.18 -12.69
C VAL A 133 15.81 -20.68 -12.57
N LEU A 134 16.68 -20.31 -11.65
CA LEU A 134 16.91 -18.90 -11.27
C LEU A 134 17.47 -17.99 -12.38
N ASN A 135 17.85 -18.53 -13.54
CA ASN A 135 18.34 -17.77 -14.70
C ASN A 135 17.28 -17.56 -15.78
N THR A 136 16.04 -18.02 -15.56
CA THR A 136 14.92 -17.84 -16.48
C THR A 136 13.78 -17.10 -15.81
N TYR A 137 12.87 -16.59 -16.65
CA TYR A 137 11.62 -15.98 -16.22
C TYR A 137 10.47 -16.87 -16.65
N ALA A 138 9.43 -16.91 -15.84
CA ALA A 138 8.20 -17.64 -16.11
C ALA A 138 7.00 -16.69 -15.96
N ILE A 139 5.95 -16.97 -16.73
CA ILE A 139 4.64 -16.34 -16.50
C ILE A 139 4.06 -17.01 -15.26
N GLN A 140 3.84 -16.22 -14.22
CA GLN A 140 3.16 -16.63 -13.01
C GLN A 140 1.70 -16.19 -13.07
N ILE A 141 0.82 -17.11 -12.70
CA ILE A 141 -0.62 -16.87 -12.59
C ILE A 141 -0.99 -17.10 -11.13
N ASP A 142 -1.55 -16.08 -10.50
CA ASP A 142 -2.01 -16.14 -9.11
C ASP A 142 -3.43 -15.56 -8.99
N GLN A 143 -4.07 -15.82 -7.84
CA GLN A 143 -5.36 -15.25 -7.50
C GLN A 143 -5.33 -13.70 -7.56
N PRO A 144 -6.46 -13.05 -7.88
CA PRO A 144 -6.53 -11.61 -7.87
C PRO A 144 -6.32 -11.05 -6.45
N LYS A 145 -5.73 -9.86 -6.37
CA LYS A 145 -5.55 -9.13 -5.11
C LYS A 145 -6.77 -8.25 -4.85
N PHE A 146 -7.38 -8.40 -3.68
CA PHE A 146 -8.47 -7.54 -3.22
C PHE A 146 -7.88 -6.38 -2.42
N LEU A 147 -8.08 -5.16 -2.90
CA LEU A 147 -7.36 -3.98 -2.40
C LEU A 147 -7.72 -3.59 -0.96
N LYS A 148 -8.91 -3.95 -0.47
CA LYS A 148 -9.47 -3.47 0.81
C LYS A 148 -10.02 -4.56 1.73
N LEU A 149 -10.46 -5.69 1.17
CA LEU A 149 -10.97 -6.81 1.95
C LEU A 149 -9.94 -7.94 1.98
N GLY A 150 -9.72 -8.50 3.17
CA GLY A 150 -9.00 -9.76 3.29
C GLY A 150 -9.92 -10.94 2.95
N ARG A 151 -9.30 -12.10 2.69
CA ARG A 151 -10.03 -13.35 2.38
C ARG A 151 -11.14 -13.65 3.39
N LYS A 152 -10.88 -13.46 4.69
CA LYS A 152 -11.88 -13.72 5.75
C LYS A 152 -13.13 -12.86 5.63
N GLN A 153 -13.00 -11.59 5.28
CA GLN A 153 -14.15 -10.70 5.09
C GLN A 153 -14.98 -11.09 3.87
N LEU A 154 -14.37 -11.72 2.87
CA LEU A 154 -15.06 -12.20 1.68
C LEU A 154 -15.73 -13.57 1.93
N THR A 155 -15.04 -14.50 2.58
CA THR A 155 -15.59 -15.85 2.84
C THR A 155 -16.58 -15.89 3.99
N ASP A 156 -16.41 -15.03 5.00
CA ASP A 156 -17.25 -14.98 6.21
C ASP A 156 -17.60 -13.52 6.58
N PRO A 157 -18.44 -12.87 5.75
CA PRO A 157 -18.72 -11.44 5.79
C PRO A 157 -19.51 -10.98 7.02
N TYR A 158 -20.37 -11.82 7.58
CA TYR A 158 -21.36 -11.44 8.60
C TYR A 158 -20.98 -11.91 10.01
N THR A 159 -19.70 -12.20 10.24
CA THR A 159 -19.23 -12.75 11.51
C THR A 159 -18.30 -11.78 12.24
N GLY A 160 -18.69 -11.40 13.46
CA GLY A 160 -17.88 -10.61 14.37
C GLY A 160 -17.45 -9.26 13.78
N LYS A 161 -16.12 -9.02 13.73
CA LYS A 161 -15.58 -7.75 13.20
C LYS A 161 -15.69 -7.62 11.67
N ASN A 162 -15.96 -8.71 10.95
CA ASN A 162 -16.04 -8.68 9.48
C ASN A 162 -17.28 -7.95 8.99
N GLU A 163 -18.38 -7.99 9.76
CA GLU A 163 -19.65 -7.35 9.38
C GLU A 163 -19.46 -5.85 9.18
N ASN A 164 -18.85 -5.18 10.16
CA ASN A 164 -18.59 -3.74 10.10
C ASN A 164 -17.68 -3.36 8.91
N ILE A 165 -16.66 -4.17 8.61
CA ILE A 165 -15.74 -3.92 7.49
C ILE A 165 -16.45 -4.13 6.16
N THR A 166 -17.25 -5.19 6.05
CA THR A 166 -18.00 -5.53 4.83
C THR A 166 -19.07 -4.49 4.53
N GLU A 167 -19.79 -4.01 5.55
CA GLU A 167 -20.77 -2.93 5.42
C GLU A 167 -20.11 -1.59 5.03
N ALA A 168 -18.94 -1.28 5.58
CA ALA A 168 -18.18 -0.10 5.17
C ALA A 168 -17.70 -0.22 3.71
N TYR A 169 -17.28 -1.41 3.28
CA TYR A 169 -16.88 -1.67 1.91
C TYR A 169 -18.06 -1.56 0.93
N LYS A 170 -19.23 -2.10 1.30
CA LYS A 170 -20.46 -1.94 0.52
C LYS A 170 -20.79 -0.46 0.29
N LYS A 171 -20.72 0.36 1.33
CA LYS A 171 -20.92 1.83 1.22
C LYS A 171 -19.89 2.49 0.32
N LEU A 172 -18.63 2.06 0.38
CA LEU A 172 -17.59 2.55 -0.52
C LEU A 172 -17.91 2.23 -1.98
N LEU A 173 -18.38 1.01 -2.28
CA LEU A 173 -18.82 0.61 -3.61
C LEU A 173 -20.01 1.45 -4.08
N GLU A 174 -21.01 1.65 -3.22
CA GLU A 174 -22.17 2.49 -3.54
C GLU A 174 -21.76 3.92 -3.91
N VAL A 175 -20.84 4.52 -3.14
CA VAL A 175 -20.31 5.86 -3.42
C VAL A 175 -19.48 5.88 -4.71
N ALA A 176 -18.62 4.89 -4.92
CA ALA A 176 -17.78 4.81 -6.13
C ALA A 176 -18.62 4.63 -7.40
N VAL A 177 -19.63 3.75 -7.37
CA VAL A 177 -20.53 3.53 -8.52
C VAL A 177 -21.35 4.79 -8.79
N LYS A 178 -21.91 5.44 -7.75
CA LYS A 178 -22.62 6.73 -7.91
C LYS A 178 -21.69 7.84 -8.45
N PHE A 179 -20.42 7.85 -8.06
CA PHE A 179 -19.44 8.81 -8.58
C PHE A 179 -19.17 8.60 -10.08
N VAL A 180 -19.06 7.34 -10.52
CA VAL A 180 -18.83 7.00 -11.94
C VAL A 180 -20.10 7.14 -12.79
N GLN A 181 -21.26 6.78 -12.25
CA GLN A 181 -22.57 6.86 -12.91
C GLN A 181 -23.57 7.66 -12.05
N PRO A 182 -23.55 9.01 -12.13
CA PRO A 182 -24.38 9.87 -11.27
C PRO A 182 -25.89 9.67 -11.42
N ASN A 183 -26.35 9.16 -12.56
CA ASN A 183 -27.76 8.99 -12.89
C ASN A 183 -28.27 7.55 -12.64
N ILE A 184 -27.51 6.70 -11.95
CA ILE A 184 -27.93 5.32 -11.64
C ILE A 184 -29.13 5.32 -10.68
N THR A 185 -30.11 4.45 -10.91
CA THR A 185 -31.24 4.29 -9.98
C THR A 185 -30.81 3.51 -8.73
N ASP A 186 -31.49 3.69 -7.59
CA ASP A 186 -31.12 2.97 -6.36
C ASP A 186 -31.27 1.44 -6.49
N SER A 187 -32.21 0.97 -7.33
CA SER A 187 -32.40 -0.45 -7.64
C SER A 187 -31.22 -1.02 -8.44
N GLU A 188 -30.79 -0.31 -9.49
CA GLU A 188 -29.63 -0.71 -10.30
C GLU A 188 -28.34 -0.64 -9.47
N LEU A 189 -28.16 0.40 -8.67
CA LEU A 189 -27.02 0.54 -7.78
C LEU A 189 -26.90 -0.63 -6.83
N THR A 190 -28.01 -1.00 -6.17
CA THR A 190 -28.04 -2.13 -5.23
C THR A 190 -27.68 -3.43 -5.95
N THR A 191 -28.21 -3.63 -7.16
CA THR A 191 -27.93 -4.82 -7.97
C THR A 191 -26.45 -4.90 -8.33
N VAL A 192 -25.89 -3.82 -8.90
CA VAL A 192 -24.47 -3.75 -9.30
C VAL A 192 -23.54 -3.97 -8.12
N VAL A 193 -23.81 -3.34 -6.98
CA VAL A 193 -22.98 -3.49 -5.78
C VAL A 193 -23.05 -4.93 -5.24
N CYS A 194 -24.25 -5.53 -5.19
CA CYS A 194 -24.41 -6.93 -4.81
C CYS A 194 -23.66 -7.87 -5.76
N ASP A 195 -23.76 -7.67 -7.07
CA ASP A 195 -23.09 -8.49 -8.07
C ASP A 195 -21.56 -8.40 -7.96
N ILE A 196 -21.02 -7.20 -7.74
CA ILE A 196 -19.59 -6.99 -7.49
C ILE A 196 -19.16 -7.79 -6.24
N MET A 197 -19.89 -7.66 -5.14
CA MET A 197 -19.56 -8.37 -3.91
C MET A 197 -19.64 -9.90 -4.07
N VAL A 198 -20.60 -10.42 -4.84
CA VAL A 198 -20.69 -11.85 -5.15
C VAL A 198 -19.52 -12.30 -6.00
N LEU A 199 -19.19 -11.55 -7.05
CA LEU A 199 -18.06 -11.86 -7.94
C LEU A 199 -16.75 -11.94 -7.16
N GLU A 200 -16.48 -10.95 -6.30
CA GLU A 200 -15.26 -10.92 -5.48
C GLU A 200 -15.15 -12.12 -4.52
N ARG A 201 -16.28 -12.64 -4.03
CA ARG A 201 -16.29 -13.85 -3.20
C ARG A 201 -15.97 -15.11 -4.00
N ILE A 202 -16.54 -15.24 -5.20
CA ILE A 202 -16.34 -16.42 -6.05
C ILE A 202 -14.90 -16.47 -6.56
N SER A 203 -14.30 -15.32 -6.88
CA SER A 203 -12.90 -15.22 -7.33
C SER A 203 -11.85 -15.66 -6.30
N LEU A 204 -12.25 -16.01 -5.07
CA LEU A 204 -11.39 -16.53 -4.00
C LEU A 204 -11.58 -18.02 -3.68
N MET A 205 -12.58 -18.67 -4.29
CA MET A 205 -12.88 -20.10 -4.13
C MET A 205 -12.19 -20.92 -5.21
#